data_AF-A0A0W0G5G7-F1
#
_entry.id   AF-A0A0W0G5G7-F1
#
_cell.length_a   1.000
_cell.length_b   1.000
_cell.length_c   1.000
_cell.angle_alpha   90.00
_cell.angle_beta   90.00
_cell.angle_gamma   90.00
#
_symmetry.space_group_name_H-M   'P 1'
#
loop_
_entity.id
_entity.type
_entity.pdbx_description
1 polymer ?
#
loop_
_entity_poly.entity_id
_entity_poly.type
_entity_poly.pdbx_seq_one_letter_code
_entity_poly.pdbx_strand_id
1 'polypeptide(L)'
;MAGDITVCNQLFASLGVDEKALEKTILWWLSAYPMVFLLKDRAVSLKQRKGSGEDGTRGFCVIATRNLTQNKFLFKLMGSTQEGKINIPHTQLSEIASQPRDEFFDGEGPYILAGPIRYVNHDCQQWDAEFV
;
A
#
# COMPACT_ATOMS: atom_id res chain seq x y z
N MET A 1 -23.38 -5.25 -8.62
CA MET A 1 -23.29 -6.45 -7.78
C MET A 1 -22.86 -6.01 -6.40
N ALA A 2 -23.80 -5.84 -5.47
CA ALA A 2 -23.48 -5.62 -4.07
C ALA A 2 -23.17 -7.00 -3.47
N GLY A 3 -21.92 -7.22 -3.05
CA GLY A 3 -21.57 -8.45 -2.33
C GLY A 3 -22.36 -8.54 -1.03
N ASP A 4 -22.76 -9.75 -0.65
CA ASP A 4 -23.55 -9.99 0.55
C ASP A 4 -22.74 -9.62 1.81
N ILE A 5 -23.02 -8.43 2.34
CA ILE A 5 -22.36 -7.85 3.53
C ILE A 5 -22.52 -8.78 4.74
N THR A 6 -23.55 -9.64 4.75
CA THR A 6 -23.83 -10.60 5.82
C THR A 6 -22.69 -11.61 6.01
N VAL A 7 -22.07 -12.06 4.92
CA VAL A 7 -20.94 -13.02 4.95
C VAL A 7 -19.69 -12.36 5.52
N CYS A 8 -19.42 -11.10 5.13
CA CYS A 8 -18.31 -10.32 5.66
C CYS A 8 -18.46 -10.09 7.18
N ASN A 9 -19.67 -9.75 7.64
CA ASN A 9 -19.93 -9.51 9.05
C ASN A 9 -19.74 -10.76 9.91
N GLN A 10 -20.17 -11.93 9.42
CA GLN A 10 -19.93 -13.21 10.11
C GLN A 10 -18.44 -13.57 10.17
N LEU A 11 -17.70 -13.33 9.08
CA LEU A 11 -16.25 -13.53 9.04
C LEU A 11 -15.55 -12.63 10.06
N PHE A 12 -15.82 -11.32 10.07
CA PHE A 12 -15.19 -10.38 11.00
C PHE A 12 -15.52 -10.67 12.47
N ALA A 13 -16.78 -11.04 12.77
CA ALA A 13 -17.16 -11.45 14.11
C ALA A 13 -16.41 -12.73 14.55
N SER A 14 -16.26 -13.72 13.68
CA SER A 14 -15.51 -14.95 14.00
C SER A 14 -14.01 -14.73 14.22
N LEU A 15 -13.45 -13.66 13.65
CA LEU A 15 -12.06 -13.27 13.80
C LEU A 15 -11.82 -12.39 15.05
N GLY A 16 -12.86 -12.09 15.83
CA GLY A 16 -12.75 -11.22 17.01
C GLY A 16 -12.37 -9.78 16.67
N VAL A 17 -12.64 -9.34 15.43
CA VAL A 17 -12.30 -8.00 14.96
C VAL A 17 -13.25 -6.99 15.59
N ASP A 18 -12.70 -5.98 16.27
CA ASP A 18 -13.47 -4.83 16.74
C ASP A 18 -14.06 -4.09 15.53
N GLU A 19 -15.39 -4.15 15.39
CA GLU A 19 -16.12 -3.54 14.29
C GLU A 19 -15.84 -2.03 14.15
N LYS A 20 -15.65 -1.32 15.27
CA LYS A 20 -15.30 0.10 15.25
C LYS A 20 -13.87 0.34 14.77
N ALA A 21 -12.94 -0.55 15.13
CA ALA A 21 -11.57 -0.49 14.64
C ALA A 21 -11.51 -0.81 13.13
N LEU A 22 -12.31 -1.78 12.68
CA LEU A 22 -12.44 -2.14 11.28
C LEU A 22 -13.03 -0.99 10.45
N GLU A 23 -14.14 -0.39 10.91
CA GLU A 23 -14.76 0.74 10.24
C GLU A 23 -13.76 1.89 10.08
N LYS A 24 -13.05 2.26 11.16
CA LYS A 24 -12.00 3.28 11.11
C LYS A 24 -10.89 2.92 10.10
N THR A 25 -10.47 1.67 10.07
CA THR A 25 -9.42 1.20 9.15
C THR A 25 -9.87 1.29 7.69
N ILE A 26 -11.09 0.84 7.38
CA ILE A 26 -11.67 0.93 6.04
C ILE A 26 -11.85 2.38 5.62
N LEU A 27 -12.40 3.23 6.49
CA LEU A 27 -12.57 4.66 6.23
C LEU A 27 -11.23 5.34 5.96
N TRP A 28 -10.20 4.97 6.72
CA TRP A 28 -8.84 5.48 6.51
C TRP A 28 -8.29 5.05 5.15
N TRP A 29 -8.42 3.76 4.78
CA TRP A 29 -8.02 3.27 3.45
C TRP A 29 -8.75 4.00 2.33
N LEU A 30 -10.08 4.13 2.42
CA LEU A 30 -10.88 4.83 1.43
C LEU A 30 -10.50 6.32 1.31
N SER A 31 -10.09 6.95 2.41
CA SER A 31 -9.65 8.34 2.43
C SER A 31 -8.25 8.55 1.87
N ALA A 32 -7.37 7.54 1.98
CA ALA A 32 -5.98 7.65 1.52
C ALA A 32 -5.86 7.74 -0.02
N TYR A 33 -6.64 6.95 -0.76
CA TYR A 33 -6.56 6.92 -2.23
C TYR A 33 -6.90 8.25 -2.92
N PRO A 34 -7.98 8.98 -2.56
CA PRO A 34 -8.26 10.32 -3.06
C PRO A 34 -7.08 11.29 -2.99
N MET A 35 -6.20 11.16 -1.98
CA MET A 35 -5.08 12.09 -1.77
C MET A 35 -4.05 12.05 -2.90
N VAL A 36 -3.93 10.92 -3.60
CA VAL A 36 -2.98 10.72 -4.72
C VAL A 36 -3.63 10.82 -6.10
N PHE A 37 -4.95 11.04 -6.20
CA PHE A 37 -5.66 11.15 -7.47
C PHE A 37 -6.47 12.45 -7.63
N LEU A 38 -7.17 12.89 -6.59
CA LEU A 38 -8.19 13.95 -6.67
C LEU A 38 -7.67 15.33 -6.26
N LEU A 39 -6.66 15.39 -5.40
CA LEU A 39 -6.12 16.67 -4.95
C LEU A 39 -5.35 17.39 -6.08
N LYS A 40 -5.70 18.66 -6.31
CA LYS A 40 -5.05 19.50 -7.32
C LYS A 40 -3.59 19.82 -6.98
N ASP A 41 -3.27 19.91 -5.69
CA ASP A 41 -1.96 20.25 -5.15
C ASP A 41 -1.15 19.01 -4.68
N ARG A 42 -1.56 17.81 -5.10
CA ARG A 42 -0.85 16.57 -4.77
C ARG A 42 0.60 16.66 -5.24
N ALA A 43 1.54 16.20 -4.42
CA ALA A 43 2.96 16.14 -4.75
C ALA A 43 3.30 14.90 -5.60
N VAL A 44 2.45 13.88 -5.53
CA VAL A 44 2.59 12.64 -6.25
C VAL A 44 1.26 12.19 -6.83
N SER A 45 1.31 11.34 -7.85
CA SER A 45 0.14 10.73 -8.48
C SER A 45 0.42 9.27 -8.78
N LEU A 46 -0.62 8.44 -8.72
CA LEU A 46 -0.55 7.08 -9.24
C LEU A 46 -0.78 7.10 -10.76
N LYS A 47 0.08 6.37 -11.48
CA LYS A 47 0.01 6.24 -12.94
C LYS A 47 0.12 4.78 -13.32
N GLN A 48 -0.64 4.37 -14.33
CA GLN A 48 -0.48 3.05 -14.92
C GLN A 48 0.89 2.95 -15.58
N ARG A 49 1.62 1.88 -15.28
CA ARG A 49 2.91 1.55 -15.88
C ARG A 49 2.77 0.22 -16.60
N LYS A 50 3.39 0.09 -17.78
CA LYS A 50 3.60 -1.25 -18.35
C LYS A 50 4.46 -2.03 -17.35
N GLY A 51 4.05 -3.23 -16.96
CA GLY A 51 4.86 -4.10 -16.13
C GLY A 51 6.23 -4.31 -16.80
N SER A 52 7.26 -4.52 -15.99
CA SER A 52 8.58 -4.93 -16.49
C SER A 52 8.62 -6.42 -16.87
N GLY A 53 7.53 -7.17 -16.65
CA GLY A 53 7.39 -8.57 -17.02
C GLY A 53 6.95 -8.78 -18.48
N GLU A 54 7.25 -9.98 -19.00
CA GLU A 54 6.94 -10.39 -20.38
C GLU A 54 5.45 -10.71 -20.61
N ASP A 55 4.64 -10.77 -19.55
CA ASP A 55 3.24 -11.18 -19.57
C ASP A 55 2.26 -10.08 -20.03
N GLY A 56 2.77 -8.88 -20.34
CA GLY A 56 1.95 -7.74 -20.77
C GLY A 56 1.05 -7.18 -19.67
N THR A 57 1.24 -7.59 -18.40
CA THR A 57 0.47 -7.05 -17.27
C THR A 57 0.76 -5.57 -17.08
N ARG A 58 -0.27 -4.84 -16.64
CA ARG A 58 -0.17 -3.41 -16.35
C ARG A 58 -0.18 -3.22 -14.85
N GLY A 59 0.92 -2.69 -14.32
CA GLY A 59 1.03 -2.27 -12.93
C GLY A 59 0.70 -0.80 -12.74
N PHE A 60 0.99 -0.30 -11.55
CA PHE A 60 0.94 1.11 -11.22
C PHE A 60 2.27 1.55 -10.64
N CYS A 61 2.57 2.84 -10.74
CA CYS A 61 3.69 3.46 -10.07
C CYS A 61 3.26 4.80 -9.49
N VAL A 62 3.93 5.21 -8.41
CA VAL A 62 3.87 6.58 -7.92
C VAL A 62 4.84 7.43 -8.72
N ILE A 63 4.39 8.59 -9.20
CA ILE A 63 5.23 9.59 -9.86
C ILE A 63 5.10 10.94 -9.16
N ALA A 64 6.17 11.72 -9.14
CA ALA A 64 6.10 13.11 -8.73
C ALA A 64 5.32 13.94 -9.76
N THR A 65 4.46 14.85 -9.30
CA THR A 65 3.72 15.80 -10.14
C THR A 65 4.36 17.19 -10.17
N ARG A 66 5.38 17.40 -9.32
CA ARG A 66 6.16 18.63 -9.16
C ARG A 66 7.51 18.29 -8.57
N ASN A 67 8.43 19.25 -8.58
CA ASN A 67 9.71 19.10 -7.88
C ASN A 67 9.47 18.84 -6.39
N LEU A 68 10.10 17.79 -5.89
CA LEU A 68 10.09 17.44 -4.47
C LEU A 68 11.31 18.04 -3.78
N THR A 69 11.13 18.43 -2.53
CA THR A 69 12.22 18.96 -1.71
C THR A 69 12.74 17.83 -0.84
N GLN A 70 14.07 17.67 -0.77
CA GLN A 70 14.71 16.71 0.11
C GLN A 70 14.29 16.92 1.57
N ASN A 71 14.22 15.84 2.35
CA ASN A 71 13.83 15.85 3.77
C ASN A 71 12.41 16.38 4.04
N LYS A 72 11.49 16.20 3.08
CA LYS A 72 10.07 16.52 3.27
C LYS A 72 9.22 15.26 3.22
N PHE A 73 8.36 15.12 4.23
CA PHE A 73 7.36 14.07 4.27
C PHE A 73 6.29 14.28 3.21
N LEU A 74 5.99 13.21 2.48
CA LEU A 74 4.86 13.15 1.57
C LEU A 74 3.61 12.68 2.33
N PHE A 75 3.08 13.52 3.24
CA PHE A 75 1.91 13.18 4.08
C PHE A 75 0.66 12.70 3.31
N LYS A 76 0.57 12.98 2.01
CA LYS A 76 -0.55 12.55 1.15
C LYS A 76 -0.33 11.15 0.55
N LEU A 77 0.87 10.59 0.68
CA LEU A 77 1.25 9.24 0.27
C LEU A 77 1.42 8.39 1.53
N MET A 78 0.30 7.90 2.07
CA MET A 78 0.29 7.13 3.32
C MET A 78 -0.05 5.66 3.05
N GLY A 79 0.30 4.82 4.02
CA GLY A 79 -0.21 3.46 4.15
C GLY A 79 -0.33 3.04 5.60
N SER A 80 -0.87 1.85 5.78
CA SER A 80 -0.92 1.18 7.07
C SER A 80 -0.20 -0.16 6.96
N THR A 81 0.44 -0.56 8.04
CA THR A 81 1.02 -1.89 8.22
C THR A 81 0.56 -2.48 9.55
N GLN A 82 1.01 -3.69 9.85
CA GLN A 82 0.71 -4.40 11.09
C GLN A 82 1.25 -3.60 12.29
N GLU A 83 0.51 -3.65 13.41
CA GLU A 83 0.86 -2.91 14.62
C GLU A 83 2.25 -3.29 15.15
N GLY A 84 3.01 -2.29 15.60
CA GLY A 84 4.35 -2.48 16.16
C GLY A 84 5.44 -2.74 15.11
N LYS A 85 5.11 -2.76 13.82
CA LYS A 85 6.08 -2.99 12.72
C LYS A 85 6.34 -1.68 11.98
N ILE A 86 7.36 -0.95 12.45
CA ILE A 86 7.88 0.28 11.82
C ILE A 86 9.23 0.00 11.15
N ASN A 87 9.64 0.81 10.16
CA ASN A 87 10.92 0.69 9.44
C ASN A 87 11.17 -0.68 8.78
N ILE A 88 10.11 -1.28 8.23
CA ILE A 88 10.18 -2.57 7.56
C ILE A 88 10.91 -2.37 6.21
N PRO A 89 11.98 -3.14 5.91
CA PRO A 89 12.61 -3.13 4.60
C PRO A 89 11.58 -3.38 3.48
N HIS A 90 11.71 -2.70 2.34
CA HIS A 90 10.77 -2.86 1.22
C HIS A 90 10.62 -4.33 0.78
N THR A 91 11.70 -5.11 0.84
CA THR A 91 11.74 -6.55 0.56
C THR A 91 10.93 -7.42 1.52
N GLN A 92 10.62 -6.92 2.73
CA GLN A 92 9.82 -7.60 3.75
C GLN A 92 8.33 -7.22 3.70
N LEU A 93 7.97 -6.22 2.89
CA LEU A 93 6.59 -5.82 2.66
C LEU A 93 5.97 -6.77 1.64
N SER A 94 4.74 -7.21 1.90
CA SER A 94 4.03 -8.17 1.05
C SER A 94 3.89 -7.60 -0.35
N GLU A 95 4.56 -8.20 -1.32
CA GLU A 95 3.93 -8.39 -2.62
C GLU A 95 2.68 -9.21 -2.34
N ILE A 96 1.47 -8.67 -2.54
CA ILE A 96 0.30 -9.52 -2.78
C ILE A 96 0.57 -10.19 -4.13
N ALA A 97 1.45 -11.17 -4.11
CA ALA A 97 1.59 -12.12 -5.18
C ALA A 97 0.32 -12.97 -5.17
N SER A 98 -0.19 -13.30 -6.35
CA SER A 98 -1.29 -14.25 -6.50
C SER A 98 -0.94 -15.64 -5.96
N GLN A 99 0.33 -15.88 -5.64
CA GLN A 99 0.86 -17.08 -5.02
C GLN A 99 1.85 -16.70 -3.90
N PRO A 100 1.80 -17.35 -2.72
CA PRO A 100 2.80 -17.15 -1.68
C PRO A 100 4.19 -17.43 -2.24
N ARG A 101 5.15 -16.49 -2.10
CA ARG A 101 6.57 -16.81 -2.28
C ARG A 101 7.12 -17.15 -0.90
N ASP A 102 7.19 -18.44 -0.60
CA ASP A 102 7.67 -18.95 0.69
C ASP A 102 9.19 -18.73 0.88
N GLU A 103 9.91 -18.33 -0.17
CA GLU A 103 11.38 -18.37 -0.22
C GLU A 103 12.11 -17.12 0.29
N PHE A 104 11.40 -16.06 0.72
CA PHE A 104 12.03 -14.76 1.01
C PHE A 104 12.00 -14.31 2.48
N PHE A 105 11.41 -15.08 3.40
CA PHE A 105 11.21 -14.62 4.76
C PHE A 105 11.83 -15.59 5.78
N ASP A 106 13.01 -15.24 6.29
CA ASP A 106 13.64 -15.86 7.47
C ASP A 106 12.83 -15.54 8.74
N GLY A 107 11.61 -16.06 8.82
CA GLY A 107 10.77 -16.07 10.03
C GLY A 107 10.02 -14.78 10.39
N GLU A 108 10.36 -13.62 9.82
CA GLU A 108 9.73 -12.32 10.13
C GLU A 108 9.08 -11.62 8.92
N GLY A 109 8.33 -12.33 8.09
CA GLY A 109 7.56 -11.74 6.99
C GLY A 109 6.63 -12.76 6.30
N PRO A 110 5.68 -12.33 5.44
CA PRO A 110 5.52 -10.97 4.91
C PRO A 110 4.64 -10.03 5.75
N TYR A 111 4.99 -8.74 5.79
CA TYR A 111 4.16 -7.70 6.40
C TYR A 111 3.23 -7.06 5.39
N ILE A 112 1.95 -6.92 5.72
CA ILE A 112 0.98 -6.31 4.79
C ILE A 112 1.16 -4.79 4.79
N LEU A 113 1.55 -4.23 3.65
CA LEU A 113 1.44 -2.78 3.40
C LEU A 113 0.18 -2.49 2.59
N ALA A 114 -0.74 -1.72 3.18
CA ALA A 114 -1.98 -1.30 2.52
C ALA A 114 -1.99 0.21 2.24
N GLY A 115 -2.73 0.61 1.21
CA GLY A 115 -2.89 2.01 0.78
C GLY A 115 -2.01 2.43 -0.39
N PRO A 116 -2.10 3.72 -0.80
CA PRO A 116 -1.39 4.23 -1.99
C PRO A 116 0.13 4.09 -1.97
N ILE A 117 0.74 4.13 -0.79
CA ILE A 117 2.19 3.99 -0.62
C ILE A 117 2.72 2.65 -1.12
N ARG A 118 1.87 1.61 -1.19
CA ARG A 118 2.22 0.28 -1.72
C ARG A 118 2.69 0.30 -3.18
N TYR A 119 2.30 1.31 -3.95
CA TYR A 119 2.69 1.43 -5.37
C TYR A 119 4.00 2.20 -5.58
N VAL A 120 4.73 2.51 -4.50
CA VAL A 120 6.12 2.94 -4.58
C VAL A 120 6.96 1.73 -4.99
N ASN A 121 7.48 1.79 -6.21
CA ASN A 121 8.30 0.71 -6.74
C ASN A 121 9.70 0.75 -6.12
N HIS A 122 10.26 -0.43 -5.93
CA HIS A 122 11.66 -0.59 -5.58
C HIS A 122 12.56 -0.15 -6.74
N ASP A 123 13.63 0.57 -6.44
CA ASP A 123 14.75 0.83 -7.33
C ASP A 123 16.06 0.62 -6.56
N CYS A 124 16.91 -0.30 -7.03
CA CYS A 124 18.16 -0.64 -6.35
C CYS A 124 19.20 0.49 -6.44
N GLN A 125 19.07 1.41 -7.41
CA GLN A 125 20.14 2.33 -7.79
C GLN A 125 19.90 3.78 -7.34
N GLN A 126 18.66 4.15 -7.00
CA GLN A 126 18.30 5.51 -6.61
C GLN A 126 17.33 5.51 -5.44
N TRP A 127 17.74 6.15 -4.33
CA TRP A 127 16.92 6.31 -3.13
C TRP A 127 16.32 7.72 -3.12
N ASP A 128 15.34 7.94 -4.00
CA ASP A 128 14.64 9.22 -4.08
C ASP A 128 13.67 9.44 -2.90
N ALA A 129 13.30 8.36 -2.20
CA ALA A 129 12.44 8.37 -1.03
C ALA A 129 12.69 7.12 -0.16
N GLU A 130 12.37 7.23 1.13
CA GLU A 130 12.37 6.13 2.09
C GLU A 130 11.03 6.07 2.84
N PHE A 131 10.69 4.89 3.36
CA PHE A 131 9.57 4.75 4.28
C PHE A 131 10.01 5.20 5.68
N VAL A 132 9.16 5.99 6.34
CA VAL A 132 9.37 6.52 7.70
C VAL A 132 8.17 6.19 8.57
#